data_AF-A0A6J6EMD2-F1
#
_entry.id   AF-A0A6J6EMD2-F1
#
_cell.length_a   1.000
_cell.length_b   1.000
_cell.length_c   1.000
_cell.angle_alpha   90.00
_cell.angle_beta   90.00
_cell.angle_gamma   90.00
#
_symmetry.space_group_name_H-M   'P 1'
#
loop_
_entity.id
_entity.type
_entity.pdbx_description
1 polymer ?
#
loop_
_entity_poly.entity_id
_entity_poly.type
_entity_poly.pdbx_seq_one_letter_code
_entity_poly.pdbx_strand_id
1 'polypeptide(L)'
;MYLDLNHWVSLAKANCGHRDGERFRQALDVLVDARSAGGAVFPISDSTFFEVSKIKQFRQRRDLRDVIEMVSGYSVVTSRSVIATHEIEAALDELVGPSSRPINSMDYLDWGVARAFGMVGGFRVFDDAGNDVTASARAEFPQGPDAFDELFADAELQLIRSVLAGPSPDEELELRLLGSRGGDDGGIGAKRAGQEMWASPRRADGGYDA
;
A
#
# COMPACT_ATOMS: atom_id res chain seq x y z
N MET A 1 0.23 14.85 -11.02
CA MET A 1 -1.16 15.37 -11.01
C MET A 1 -1.96 14.55 -10.02
N TYR A 2 -2.72 15.19 -9.13
CA TYR A 2 -3.55 14.46 -8.16
C TYR A 2 -4.98 14.29 -8.71
N LEU A 3 -5.52 13.08 -8.61
CA LEU A 3 -6.89 12.76 -9.04
C LEU A 3 -7.75 12.47 -7.82
N ASP A 4 -8.93 13.08 -7.74
CA ASP A 4 -9.92 12.72 -6.72
C ASP A 4 -10.63 11.39 -7.06
N LEU A 5 -11.31 10.81 -6.07
CA LEU A 5 -11.98 9.52 -6.20
C LEU A 5 -13.03 9.47 -7.33
N ASN A 6 -13.74 10.55 -7.63
CA ASN A 6 -14.72 10.55 -8.72
C ASN A 6 -14.03 10.38 -10.08
N HIS A 7 -12.82 10.91 -10.24
CA HIS A 7 -12.00 10.68 -11.43
C HIS A 7 -11.53 9.22 -11.49
N TRP A 8 -11.05 8.66 -10.38
CA TRP A 8 -10.71 7.24 -10.30
C TRP A 8 -11.88 6.32 -10.65
N VAL A 9 -13.09 6.61 -10.13
CA VAL A 9 -14.32 5.88 -10.46
C VAL A 9 -14.68 6.02 -11.94
N SER A 10 -14.52 7.22 -12.51
CA SER A 10 -14.79 7.48 -13.92
C SER A 10 -13.84 6.70 -14.84
N LEU A 11 -12.55 6.63 -14.48
CA LEU A 11 -11.54 5.85 -15.18
C LEU A 11 -11.75 4.34 -15.00
N ALA A 12 -12.13 3.88 -13.80
CA ALA A 12 -12.50 2.48 -13.55
C ALA A 12 -13.68 2.03 -14.44
N LYS A 13 -14.70 2.87 -14.57
CA LYS A 13 -15.82 2.64 -15.49
C LYS A 13 -15.35 2.57 -16.95
N ALA A 14 -14.42 3.42 -17.36
CA ALA A 14 -13.86 3.38 -18.70
C ALA A 14 -13.11 2.07 -18.96
N ASN A 15 -12.26 1.65 -18.01
CA ASN A 15 -11.46 0.43 -18.07
C ASN A 15 -12.32 -0.84 -18.14
N CYS A 16 -13.44 -0.90 -17.40
CA CYS A 16 -14.35 -2.05 -17.43
C CYS A 16 -15.40 -2.01 -18.55
N GLY A 17 -15.32 -1.03 -19.47
CA GLY A 17 -16.23 -0.89 -20.61
C GLY A 17 -17.65 -0.45 -20.23
N HIS A 18 -17.85 0.15 -19.06
CA HIS A 18 -19.15 0.65 -18.63
C HIS A 18 -19.57 1.87 -19.47
N ARG A 19 -20.84 1.94 -19.88
CA ARG A 19 -21.35 3.02 -20.76
C ARG A 19 -21.04 4.43 -20.24
N ASP A 20 -21.23 4.67 -18.93
CA ASP A 20 -20.97 5.97 -18.30
C ASP A 20 -19.47 6.35 -18.29
N GLY A 21 -18.58 5.38 -18.50
CA GLY A 21 -17.14 5.55 -18.58
C GLY A 21 -16.62 5.85 -19.98
N GLU A 22 -17.43 5.67 -21.03
CA GLU A 22 -16.99 5.76 -22.43
C GLU A 22 -16.28 7.07 -22.76
N ARG A 23 -16.82 8.19 -22.27
CA ARG A 23 -16.23 9.53 -22.48
C ARG A 23 -14.85 9.72 -21.86
N PHE A 24 -14.45 8.84 -20.94
CA PHE A 24 -13.15 8.90 -20.25
C PHE A 24 -12.12 7.93 -20.82
N ARG A 25 -12.46 7.14 -21.85
CA ARG A 25 -11.54 6.16 -22.46
C ARG A 25 -10.26 6.80 -22.99
N GLN A 26 -10.40 7.88 -23.78
CA GLN A 26 -9.24 8.62 -24.28
C GLN A 26 -8.41 9.23 -23.16
N ALA A 27 -9.04 9.71 -22.09
CA ALA A 27 -8.32 10.24 -20.94
C ALA A 27 -7.51 9.13 -20.25
N LEU A 28 -8.09 7.94 -20.06
CA LEU A 28 -7.38 6.78 -19.51
C LEU A 28 -6.14 6.45 -20.34
N ASP A 29 -6.27 6.33 -21.67
CA ASP A 29 -5.15 6.01 -22.56
C ASP A 29 -4.00 7.03 -22.42
N VAL A 30 -4.33 8.34 -22.44
CA VAL A 30 -3.33 9.41 -22.28
C VAL A 30 -2.63 9.35 -20.93
N LEU A 31 -3.35 9.05 -19.84
CA LEU A 31 -2.75 8.96 -18.51
C LEU A 31 -1.80 7.76 -18.39
N VAL A 32 -2.18 6.62 -18.97
CA VAL A 32 -1.35 5.41 -19.00
C VAL A 32 -0.10 5.62 -19.83
N ASP A 33 -0.22 6.25 -21.00
CA ASP A 33 0.92 6.61 -21.85
C ASP A 33 1.85 7.59 -21.14
N ALA A 34 1.30 8.64 -20.52
CA ALA A 34 2.09 9.64 -19.81
C ALA A 34 2.86 9.04 -18.62
N ARG A 35 2.25 8.10 -17.88
CA ARG A 35 2.92 7.34 -16.81
C ARG A 35 4.02 6.46 -17.39
N SER A 36 3.71 5.67 -18.41
CA SER A 36 4.65 4.70 -19.00
C SER A 36 5.86 5.37 -19.64
N ALA A 37 5.68 6.57 -20.18
CA ALA A 37 6.76 7.41 -20.71
C ALA A 37 7.54 8.19 -19.63
N GLY A 38 7.15 8.10 -18.35
CA GLY A 38 7.75 8.89 -17.26
C GLY A 38 7.44 10.39 -17.34
N GLY A 39 6.49 10.81 -18.19
CA GLY A 39 6.12 12.22 -18.38
C GLY A 39 5.19 12.77 -17.30
N ALA A 40 4.52 11.90 -16.53
CA ALA A 40 3.67 12.29 -15.42
C ALA A 40 3.60 11.22 -14.33
N VAL A 41 3.43 11.67 -13.08
CA VAL A 41 3.11 10.82 -11.92
C VAL A 41 1.72 11.17 -11.41
N PHE A 42 0.93 10.15 -11.07
CA PHE A 42 -0.45 10.28 -10.60
C PHE A 42 -0.58 9.67 -9.19
N PRO A 43 -0.03 10.32 -8.15
CA PRO A 43 0.03 9.70 -6.84
C PRO A 43 -1.35 9.59 -6.20
N ILE A 44 -1.53 8.56 -5.38
CA ILE A 44 -2.65 8.43 -4.44
C ILE A 44 -2.23 8.87 -3.03
N SER A 45 -3.16 9.02 -2.11
CA SER A 45 -2.85 9.35 -0.71
C SER A 45 -3.47 8.34 0.25
N ASP A 46 -3.16 8.46 1.54
CA ASP A 46 -3.86 7.77 2.62
C ASP A 46 -5.39 7.92 2.50
N SER A 47 -5.85 9.11 2.15
CA SER A 47 -7.26 9.42 1.93
C SER A 47 -7.87 8.58 0.80
N THR A 48 -7.12 8.30 -0.26
CA THR A 48 -7.57 7.41 -1.33
C THR A 48 -7.82 6.00 -0.80
N PHE A 49 -6.89 5.45 0.00
CA PHE A 49 -7.07 4.13 0.63
C PHE A 49 -8.31 4.10 1.54
N PHE A 50 -8.49 5.14 2.38
CA PHE A 50 -9.67 5.26 3.25
C PHE A 50 -10.99 5.40 2.50
N GLU A 51 -11.00 6.11 1.38
CA GLU A 51 -12.20 6.30 0.58
C GLU A 51 -12.59 5.03 -0.17
N VAL A 52 -11.62 4.33 -0.76
CA VAL A 52 -11.83 3.03 -1.41
C VAL A 52 -12.31 2.00 -0.40
N SER A 53 -11.79 1.99 0.83
CA SER A 53 -12.22 1.04 1.86
C SER A 53 -13.69 1.21 2.27
N LYS A 54 -14.29 2.39 2.08
CA LYS A 54 -15.71 2.65 2.38
C LYS A 54 -16.67 2.09 1.32
N ILE A 55 -16.16 1.71 0.15
CA ILE A 55 -16.97 1.13 -0.92
C ILE A 55 -17.32 -0.30 -0.53
N LYS A 56 -18.61 -0.60 -0.39
CA LYS A 56 -19.08 -1.93 0.07
C LYS A 56 -18.87 -3.04 -0.96
N GLN A 57 -19.05 -2.72 -2.24
CA GLN A 57 -19.02 -3.73 -3.29
C GLN A 57 -17.57 -4.12 -3.64
N PHE A 58 -17.21 -5.37 -3.38
CA PHE A 58 -15.87 -5.92 -3.68
C PHE A 58 -15.47 -5.70 -5.14
N ARG A 59 -16.38 -5.99 -6.08
CA ARG A 59 -16.13 -5.77 -7.51
C ARG A 59 -15.74 -4.32 -7.82
N GLN A 60 -16.42 -3.35 -7.22
CA GLN A 60 -16.13 -1.93 -7.44
C GLN A 60 -14.75 -1.55 -6.89
N ARG A 61 -14.37 -2.06 -5.70
CA ARG A 61 -13.01 -1.86 -5.15
C ARG A 61 -11.94 -2.50 -6.03
N ARG A 62 -12.22 -3.71 -6.54
CA ARG A 62 -11.34 -4.43 -7.47
C ARG A 62 -11.11 -3.65 -8.76
N ASP A 63 -12.17 -3.14 -9.38
CA ASP A 63 -12.11 -2.36 -10.62
C ASP A 63 -11.34 -1.04 -10.41
N LEU A 64 -11.50 -0.40 -9.25
CA LEU A 64 -10.72 0.78 -8.85
C LEU A 64 -9.24 0.45 -8.67
N ARG A 65 -8.93 -0.65 -7.95
CA ARG A 65 -7.56 -1.12 -7.73
C ARG A 65 -6.82 -1.34 -9.04
N ASP A 66 -7.47 -1.94 -10.05
CA ASP A 66 -6.85 -2.15 -11.37
C ASP A 66 -6.45 -0.85 -12.07
N VAL A 67 -7.34 0.16 -12.05
CA VAL A 67 -7.03 1.45 -12.69
C VAL A 67 -6.04 2.28 -11.89
N ILE A 68 -6.14 2.25 -10.56
CA ILE A 68 -5.15 2.88 -9.68
C ILE A 68 -3.77 2.28 -9.98
N GLU A 69 -3.65 0.96 -10.06
CA GLU A 69 -2.39 0.31 -10.40
C GLU A 69 -1.85 0.76 -11.76
N MET A 70 -2.73 0.75 -12.78
CA MET A 70 -2.35 1.08 -14.15
C MET A 70 -1.83 2.51 -14.29
N VAL A 71 -2.50 3.47 -13.64
CA VAL A 71 -2.24 4.91 -13.81
C VAL A 71 -1.29 5.46 -12.75
N SER A 72 -1.45 5.09 -11.48
CA SER A 72 -0.59 5.57 -10.39
C SER A 72 0.68 4.74 -10.24
N GLY A 73 0.65 3.46 -10.64
CA GLY A 73 1.72 2.53 -10.28
C GLY A 73 1.91 2.36 -8.77
N TYR A 74 0.93 2.76 -7.97
CA TYR A 74 1.01 2.89 -6.51
C TYR A 74 2.05 3.90 -6.01
N SER A 75 2.40 4.89 -6.83
CA SER A 75 3.03 6.11 -6.30
C SER A 75 2.07 6.78 -5.31
N VAL A 76 2.61 7.25 -4.21
CA VAL A 76 1.85 7.85 -3.12
C VAL A 76 2.43 9.19 -2.72
N VAL A 77 1.55 10.10 -2.30
CA VAL A 77 1.94 11.28 -1.53
C VAL A 77 1.71 10.99 -0.05
N THR A 78 2.70 11.28 0.77
CA THR A 78 2.61 11.12 2.23
C THR A 78 1.48 11.99 2.79
N SER A 79 0.79 11.52 3.82
CA SER A 79 -0.33 12.25 4.40
C SER A 79 0.08 13.64 4.90
N ARG A 80 -0.87 14.58 4.81
CA ARG A 80 -0.67 15.95 5.28
C ARG A 80 -0.35 16.01 6.78
N SER A 81 -0.93 15.12 7.60
CA SER A 81 -0.67 15.12 9.05
C SER A 81 0.77 14.70 9.38
N VAL A 82 1.33 13.78 8.60
CA VAL A 82 2.72 13.36 8.71
C VAL A 82 3.66 14.47 8.25
N ILE A 83 3.36 15.10 7.10
CA ILE A 83 4.13 16.27 6.61
C ILE A 83 4.15 17.38 7.67
N ALA A 84 2.99 17.74 8.24
CA ALA A 84 2.92 18.75 9.30
C ALA A 84 3.75 18.36 10.54
N THR A 85 3.82 17.07 10.85
CA THR A 85 4.65 16.58 11.96
C THR A 85 6.14 16.76 11.67
N HIS A 86 6.58 16.49 10.45
CA HIS A 86 7.97 16.76 10.02
C HIS A 86 8.28 18.26 9.95
N GLU A 87 7.33 19.10 9.52
CA GLU A 87 7.48 20.55 9.53
C GLU A 87 7.67 21.10 10.95
N ILE A 88 6.93 20.55 11.93
CA ILE A 88 7.11 20.91 13.34
C ILE A 88 8.48 20.46 13.87
N GLU A 89 8.90 19.24 13.56
CA GLU A 89 10.23 18.74 13.94
C GLU A 89 11.33 19.63 13.36
N ALA A 90 11.28 19.95 12.07
CA ALA A 90 12.25 20.83 11.42
C ALA A 90 12.30 22.23 12.07
N ALA A 91 11.14 22.80 12.41
CA ALA A 91 11.07 24.09 13.11
C ALA A 91 11.66 24.03 14.54
N LEU A 92 11.48 22.90 15.24
CA LEU A 92 12.09 22.68 16.56
C LEU A 92 13.60 22.47 16.45
N ASP A 93 14.05 21.70 15.46
CA ASP A 93 15.47 21.47 15.19
C ASP A 93 16.21 22.78 14.92
N GLU A 94 15.59 23.73 14.23
CA GLU A 94 16.13 25.08 14.01
C GLU A 94 16.20 25.90 15.32
N LEU A 95 15.21 25.75 16.21
CA LEU A 95 15.11 26.57 17.43
C LEU A 95 15.97 26.06 18.60
N VAL A 96 16.00 24.74 18.82
CA VAL A 96 16.63 24.12 20.00
C VAL A 96 17.75 23.13 19.65
N GLY A 97 18.01 22.93 18.36
CA GLY A 97 18.98 21.98 17.84
C GLY A 97 18.37 20.62 17.49
N PRO A 98 19.04 19.82 16.63
CA PRO A 98 18.48 18.59 16.09
C PRO A 98 18.08 17.55 17.14
N SER A 99 16.94 16.90 16.92
CA SER A 99 16.52 15.74 17.71
C SER A 99 17.55 14.60 17.64
N SER A 100 17.86 13.98 18.79
CA SER A 100 18.65 12.73 18.84
C SER A 100 17.84 11.50 18.39
N ARG A 101 16.53 11.67 18.16
CA ARG A 101 15.58 10.65 17.70
C ARG A 101 14.64 11.27 16.67
N PRO A 102 15.11 11.53 15.43
CA PRO A 102 14.27 12.09 14.39
C PRO A 102 13.10 11.16 14.05
N ILE A 103 11.96 11.71 13.64
CA ILE A 103 10.70 10.97 13.45
C ILE A 103 10.84 9.85 12.40
N ASN A 104 11.54 10.13 11.29
CA ASN A 104 12.14 9.18 10.33
C ASN A 104 12.72 9.97 9.15
N SER A 105 13.34 9.29 8.18
CA SER A 105 13.64 9.86 6.87
C SER A 105 12.60 9.38 5.85
N MET A 106 11.91 10.31 5.17
CA MET A 106 10.93 9.98 4.15
C MET A 106 10.98 10.93 2.96
N ASP A 107 10.82 10.34 1.77
CA ASP A 107 10.42 11.07 0.59
C ASP A 107 8.90 11.27 0.64
N TYR A 108 8.43 12.50 0.39
CA TYR A 108 7.00 12.82 0.44
C TYR A 108 6.22 12.36 -0.79
N LEU A 109 6.92 11.97 -1.85
CA LEU A 109 6.40 11.30 -3.02
C LEU A 109 7.17 10.00 -3.17
N ASP A 110 6.51 8.88 -2.91
CA ASP A 110 7.15 7.58 -2.82
C ASP A 110 6.21 6.48 -3.34
N TRP A 111 6.41 5.23 -2.93
CA TRP A 111 5.68 4.06 -3.38
C TRP A 111 5.10 3.26 -2.21
N GLY A 112 3.89 2.77 -2.39
CA GLY A 112 3.27 1.79 -1.50
C GLY A 112 2.51 2.35 -0.30
N VAL A 113 1.72 1.48 0.30
CA VAL A 113 0.73 1.85 1.33
C VAL A 113 1.39 2.44 2.58
N ALA A 114 2.49 1.85 3.06
CA ALA A 114 3.17 2.30 4.26
C ALA A 114 3.61 3.77 4.17
N ARG A 115 4.14 4.18 3.01
CA ARG A 115 4.62 5.54 2.77
C ARG A 115 3.48 6.57 2.72
N ALA A 116 2.29 6.16 2.26
CA ALA A 116 1.09 7.01 2.31
C ALA A 116 0.72 7.35 3.77
N PHE A 117 0.91 6.41 4.69
CA PHE A 117 0.66 6.57 6.12
C PHE A 117 1.84 7.11 6.92
N GLY A 118 2.94 7.51 6.27
CA GLY A 118 4.13 8.03 6.95
C GLY A 118 4.95 6.99 7.71
N MET A 119 4.81 5.72 7.35
CA MET A 119 5.61 4.63 7.89
C MET A 119 6.81 4.39 6.98
N VAL A 120 7.90 3.85 7.54
CA VAL A 120 8.98 3.30 6.73
C VAL A 120 8.45 2.05 6.03
N GLY A 121 8.47 2.04 4.69
CA GLY A 121 8.03 0.92 3.87
C GLY A 121 9.06 -0.22 3.82
N GLY A 122 8.76 -1.23 3.01
CA GLY A 122 9.58 -2.44 2.89
C GLY A 122 9.33 -3.45 4.01
N PHE A 123 9.49 -4.72 3.67
CA PHE A 123 9.39 -5.79 4.65
C PHE A 123 10.68 -5.96 5.45
N ARG A 124 10.51 -6.33 6.71
CA ARG A 124 11.60 -6.67 7.61
C ARG A 124 11.40 -8.07 8.17
N VAL A 125 12.50 -8.78 8.33
CA VAL A 125 12.53 -10.12 8.93
C VAL A 125 13.07 -9.97 10.35
N PHE A 126 12.33 -10.47 11.32
CA PHE A 126 12.73 -10.49 12.72
C PHE A 126 12.91 -11.92 13.21
N ASP A 127 13.89 -12.14 14.08
CA ASP A 127 14.06 -13.40 14.79
C ASP A 127 13.05 -13.54 15.96
N ASP A 128 13.04 -14.70 16.62
CA ASP A 128 12.16 -14.97 17.76
C ASP A 128 12.42 -14.05 18.98
N ALA A 129 13.58 -13.41 19.03
CA ALA A 129 13.95 -12.43 20.05
C ALA A 129 13.55 -10.99 19.66
N GLY A 130 13.00 -10.79 18.46
CA GLY A 130 12.58 -9.49 17.94
C GLY A 130 13.71 -8.64 17.36
N ASN A 131 14.88 -9.21 17.07
CA ASN A 131 15.97 -8.51 16.40
C ASN A 131 15.72 -8.48 14.90
N ASP A 132 16.00 -7.33 14.25
CA ASP A 132 15.96 -7.21 12.79
C ASP A 132 17.12 -7.99 12.18
N VAL A 133 16.79 -9.08 11.50
CA VAL A 133 17.73 -9.98 10.82
C VAL A 133 17.58 -9.92 9.30
N THR A 134 16.93 -8.88 8.77
CA THR A 134 16.62 -8.74 7.34
C THR A 134 17.86 -8.89 6.46
N ALA A 135 18.98 -8.27 6.84
CA ALA A 135 20.22 -8.33 6.08
C ALA A 135 20.79 -9.76 6.00
N SER A 136 20.78 -10.48 7.13
CA SER A 136 21.24 -11.88 7.18
C SER A 136 20.29 -12.79 6.43
N ALA A 137 18.98 -12.64 6.62
CA ALA A 137 17.95 -13.39 5.90
C ALA A 137 18.03 -13.20 4.39
N ARG A 138 18.31 -11.98 3.93
CA ARG A 138 18.57 -11.66 2.51
C ARG A 138 19.83 -12.34 1.99
N ALA A 139 20.92 -12.31 2.77
CA ALA A 139 22.20 -12.92 2.38
C ALA A 139 22.14 -14.46 2.33
N GLU A 140 21.38 -15.07 3.23
CA GLU A 140 21.26 -16.53 3.40
C GLU A 140 20.08 -17.13 2.61
N PHE A 141 19.34 -16.31 1.86
CA PHE A 141 18.17 -16.78 1.13
C PHE A 141 18.56 -17.89 0.14
N PRO A 142 17.86 -19.05 0.10
CA PRO A 142 18.29 -20.21 -0.69
C PRO A 142 18.50 -19.94 -2.19
N GLN A 143 17.80 -18.95 -2.75
CA GLN A 143 17.88 -18.55 -4.16
C GLN A 143 18.74 -17.28 -4.37
N GLY A 144 19.39 -16.80 -3.32
CA GLY A 144 20.23 -15.60 -3.30
C GLY A 144 19.48 -14.30 -2.99
N PRO A 145 20.24 -13.19 -2.78
CA PRO A 145 19.67 -11.88 -2.42
C PRO A 145 18.69 -11.30 -3.44
N ASP A 146 18.92 -11.51 -4.73
CA ASP A 146 18.06 -10.95 -5.77
C ASP A 146 16.66 -11.62 -5.74
N ALA A 147 16.62 -12.94 -5.54
CA ALA A 147 15.37 -13.67 -5.39
C ALA A 147 14.62 -13.30 -4.09
N PHE A 148 15.35 -12.93 -3.03
CA PHE A 148 14.75 -12.36 -1.83
C PHE A 148 14.09 -11.01 -2.14
N ASP A 149 14.81 -10.11 -2.82
CA ASP A 149 14.30 -8.78 -3.17
C ASP A 149 13.08 -8.87 -4.09
N GLU A 150 13.10 -9.76 -5.08
CA GLU A 150 11.95 -10.01 -5.97
C GLU A 150 10.74 -10.55 -5.21
N LEU A 151 10.94 -11.51 -4.29
CA LEU A 151 9.87 -12.08 -3.48
C LEU A 151 9.22 -11.01 -2.60
N PHE A 152 10.02 -10.18 -1.94
CA PHE A 152 9.50 -9.15 -1.06
C PHE A 152 8.88 -7.97 -1.83
N ALA A 153 9.37 -7.65 -3.02
CA ALA A 153 8.74 -6.69 -3.91
C ALA A 153 7.35 -7.18 -4.38
N ASP A 154 7.23 -8.46 -4.76
CA ASP A 154 5.92 -9.04 -5.08
C ASP A 154 5.01 -9.04 -3.85
N ALA A 155 5.51 -9.42 -2.67
CA ALA A 155 4.74 -9.37 -1.43
C ALA A 155 4.20 -7.95 -1.14
N GLU A 156 4.99 -6.91 -1.39
CA GLU A 156 4.57 -5.52 -1.15
C GLU A 156 3.52 -5.07 -2.16
N LEU A 157 3.68 -5.48 -3.42
CA LEU A 157 2.69 -5.28 -4.45
C LEU A 157 1.36 -5.98 -4.11
N GLN A 158 1.41 -7.23 -3.65
CA GLN A 158 0.21 -7.97 -3.23
C GLN A 158 -0.45 -7.34 -2.01
N LEU A 159 0.34 -6.83 -1.04
CA LEU A 159 -0.17 -6.07 0.10
C LEU A 159 -0.94 -4.82 -0.36
N ILE A 160 -0.39 -4.02 -1.27
CA ILE A 160 -1.06 -2.82 -1.75
C ILE A 160 -2.38 -3.18 -2.48
N ARG A 161 -2.33 -4.21 -3.35
CA ARG A 161 -3.50 -4.73 -4.05
C ARG A 161 -4.58 -5.22 -3.07
N SER A 162 -4.19 -5.92 -2.00
CA SER A 162 -5.11 -6.46 -1.00
C SER A 162 -5.74 -5.35 -0.16
N VAL A 163 -4.98 -4.32 0.23
CA VAL A 163 -5.50 -3.17 0.99
C VAL A 163 -6.55 -2.41 0.17
N LEU A 164 -6.31 -2.18 -1.12
CA LEU A 164 -7.28 -1.48 -1.99
C LEU A 164 -8.49 -2.34 -2.33
N ALA A 165 -8.31 -3.61 -2.67
CA ALA A 165 -9.41 -4.50 -3.00
C ALA A 165 -10.27 -4.86 -1.77
N GLY A 166 -9.67 -4.85 -0.57
CA GLY A 166 -10.27 -5.38 0.64
C GLY A 166 -10.56 -6.89 0.54
N PRO A 167 -11.20 -7.48 1.56
CA PRO A 167 -11.54 -8.90 1.52
C PRO A 167 -12.56 -9.17 0.41
N SER A 168 -12.38 -10.32 -0.24
CA SER A 168 -13.39 -10.94 -1.09
C SER A 168 -14.61 -11.38 -0.27
N PRO A 169 -15.75 -11.67 -0.92
CA PRO A 169 -16.94 -12.13 -0.21
C PRO A 169 -16.71 -13.38 0.66
N ASP A 170 -15.85 -14.31 0.21
CA ASP A 170 -15.54 -15.53 0.94
C ASP A 170 -14.66 -15.24 2.17
N GLU A 171 -13.63 -14.41 2.01
CA GLU A 171 -12.80 -13.94 3.15
C GLU A 171 -13.62 -13.12 4.15
N GLU A 172 -14.59 -12.32 3.68
CA GLU A 172 -15.46 -11.55 4.56
C GLU A 172 -16.37 -12.47 5.40
N LEU A 173 -16.82 -13.59 4.83
CA LEU A 173 -17.54 -14.62 5.56
C LEU A 173 -16.67 -15.25 6.64
N GLU A 174 -15.43 -15.64 6.29
CA GLU A 174 -14.48 -16.21 7.24
C GLU A 174 -14.14 -15.25 8.39
N LEU A 175 -13.87 -13.98 8.07
CA LEU A 175 -13.59 -12.95 9.07
C LEU A 175 -14.78 -12.73 10.01
N ARG A 176 -16.02 -12.77 9.49
CA ARG A 176 -17.23 -12.69 10.31
C ARG A 176 -17.38 -13.90 11.23
N LEU A 177 -17.03 -15.10 10.76
CA LEU A 177 -17.04 -16.31 11.57
C LEU A 177 -15.98 -16.25 12.70
N LEU A 178 -14.86 -15.57 12.47
CA LEU A 178 -13.82 -15.29 13.46
C LEU A 178 -14.16 -14.12 14.41
N GLY A 179 -15.37 -13.57 14.34
CA GLY A 179 -15.84 -12.50 15.23
C GLY A 179 -15.41 -11.09 14.82
N SER A 180 -14.79 -10.92 13.64
CA SER A 180 -14.54 -9.59 13.07
C SER A 180 -15.83 -9.03 12.47
N ARG A 181 -16.27 -7.86 12.96
CA ARG A 181 -17.42 -7.15 12.39
C ARG A 181 -17.02 -6.58 11.02
N GLY A 182 -17.30 -7.33 9.96
CA GLY A 182 -17.15 -6.87 8.58
C GLY A 182 -18.03 -5.65 8.34
N GLY A 183 -17.44 -4.46 8.41
CA GLY A 183 -18.14 -3.19 8.21
C GLY A 183 -17.59 -1.99 8.98
N ASP A 184 -16.84 -2.18 10.07
CA ASP A 184 -16.38 -1.07 10.92
C ASP A 184 -14.92 -0.67 10.62
N ASP A 185 -14.81 0.54 10.07
CA ASP A 185 -13.79 1.56 10.28
C ASP A 185 -12.43 1.42 9.60
N GLY A 186 -12.09 2.44 8.81
CA GLY A 186 -10.93 2.59 7.92
C GLY A 186 -9.54 2.37 8.52
N GLY A 187 -9.44 1.99 9.80
CA GLY A 187 -8.21 1.51 10.41
C GLY A 187 -7.81 0.09 9.98
N ILE A 188 -8.63 -0.70 9.28
CA ILE A 188 -8.23 -2.06 8.85
C ILE A 188 -7.09 -2.00 7.83
N GLY A 189 -7.06 -1.05 6.89
CA GLY A 189 -5.94 -0.92 5.94
C GLY A 189 -4.61 -0.60 6.64
N ALA A 190 -4.62 0.32 7.60
CA ALA A 190 -3.44 0.68 8.39
C ALA A 190 -3.08 -0.37 9.46
N LYS A 191 -4.07 -1.03 10.08
CA LYS A 191 -3.86 -2.15 11.01
C LYS A 191 -3.42 -3.41 10.29
N ARG A 192 -3.87 -3.64 9.05
CA ARG A 192 -3.46 -4.77 8.21
C ARG A 192 -2.08 -4.52 7.60
N ALA A 193 -1.80 -3.32 7.09
CA ALA A 193 -0.43 -2.93 6.73
C ALA A 193 0.52 -3.05 7.94
N GLY A 194 0.10 -2.60 9.13
CA GLY A 194 0.88 -2.75 10.36
C GLY A 194 0.97 -4.19 10.89
N GLN A 195 -0.06 -5.02 10.74
CA GLN A 195 -0.07 -6.43 11.18
C GLN A 195 0.67 -7.34 10.20
N GLU A 196 0.56 -7.13 8.89
CA GLU A 196 1.23 -7.92 7.85
C GLU A 196 2.71 -7.51 7.72
N MET A 197 3.08 -6.25 8.00
CA MET A 197 4.47 -5.83 8.17
C MET A 197 5.12 -6.39 9.46
N TRP A 198 4.31 -6.86 10.42
CA TRP A 198 4.74 -7.45 11.70
C TRP A 198 4.50 -8.97 11.77
N ALA A 199 3.86 -9.57 10.77
CA ALA A 199 3.56 -11.00 10.74
C ALA A 199 4.76 -11.77 10.18
N SER A 200 5.56 -12.33 11.09
CA SER A 200 6.59 -13.31 10.78
C SER A 200 5.97 -14.52 10.02
N PRO A 201 6.63 -15.11 9.01
CA PRO A 201 6.08 -16.27 8.31
C PRO A 201 5.93 -17.42 9.30
N ARG A 202 4.70 -17.78 9.65
CA ARG A 202 4.42 -19.08 10.29
C ARG A 202 4.88 -20.15 9.31
N ARG A 203 5.92 -20.88 9.71
CA ARG A 203 6.53 -21.96 8.92
C ARG A 203 5.44 -22.89 8.39
N ALA A 204 5.56 -23.25 7.11
CA ALA A 204 4.97 -24.47 6.59
C ALA A 204 5.62 -25.64 7.34
N ASP A 205 4.81 -26.38 8.09
CA ASP A 205 5.25 -27.58 8.80
C ASP A 205 5.70 -28.63 7.78
N GLY A 206 7.00 -28.71 7.57
CA GLY A 206 7.67 -29.85 6.94
C GLY A 206 7.86 -30.93 8.00
N GLY A 207 6.97 -31.90 8.01
CA GLY A 207 7.14 -33.14 8.77
C GLY A 207 8.40 -33.88 8.31
N TYR A 208 9.23 -34.27 9.28
CA TYR A 208 10.25 -35.29 9.07
C TYR A 208 9.94 -36.43 10.03
N ASP A 209 9.57 -37.58 9.46
CA ASP A 209 9.42 -38.85 10.16
C ASP A 209 10.76 -39.31 10.74
N ALA A 210 10.70 -39.84 11.96
CA ALA A 210 11.56 -40.90 12.47
C ALA A 210 10.70 -41.90 13.24
#